data_AF-A0A952R501-F1
#
_entry.id   AF-A0A952R501-F1
#
_cell.length_a   1.000
_cell.length_b   1.000
_cell.length_c   1.000
_cell.angle_alpha   90.00
_cell.angle_beta   90.00
_cell.angle_gamma   90.00
#
_symmetry.space_group_name_H-M   'P 1'
#
loop_
_entity.id
_entity.type
_entity.pdbx_description
1 polymer ?
#
loop_
_entity_poly.entity_id
_entity_poly.type
_entity_poly.pdbx_seq_one_letter_code
_entity_poly.pdbx_strand_id
1 'polypeptide(L)'
;MTPPVSPPAPAKPRRIGLLRGFFSVFRGAGFLLITPRSWPYALVPGLVLGLLAGLGIWLSLAVVWPSVSGSAPDAHWFSALAIRAAGWIVTTAALLLSLLLAVALAPPLSAPALEHIVGQREASLGIPERAPLGFWREVACGLKAQLVVACFAGPLLITLWVLGLVIPGATFVTTPLAFLITALGLAWNLFDYPLTLRGVSMRERLRFTWRHRAATLGFGLSFALLFWVPCFGVLLLPVGVAAATELLWSLLEGDPLGAKLGLQTNAPTDPTNASPRADPTDPAGPAPRVDAVLQTDTEPQADTEPQADTPQADTEPRTDTAPPSDEP
;
A
#
# COMPACT_ATOMS: atom_id res chain seq x y z
N MET A 1 -17.75 17.01 -50.19
CA MET A 1 -18.30 16.81 -48.84
C MET A 1 -17.82 15.46 -48.35
N THR A 2 -16.79 15.42 -47.51
CA THR A 2 -16.36 14.20 -46.83
C THR A 2 -17.36 13.89 -45.70
N PRO A 3 -17.82 12.63 -45.56
CA PRO A 3 -18.73 12.28 -44.48
C PRO A 3 -18.03 12.43 -43.12
N PRO A 4 -18.77 12.77 -42.05
CA PRO A 4 -18.20 12.88 -40.71
C PRO A 4 -17.66 11.52 -40.27
N VAL A 5 -16.37 11.49 -39.92
CA VAL A 5 -15.72 10.32 -39.31
C VAL A 5 -16.44 10.04 -38.00
N SER A 6 -17.15 8.92 -37.93
CA SER A 6 -17.80 8.48 -36.70
C SER A 6 -16.71 8.18 -35.66
N PRO A 7 -16.89 8.62 -34.40
CA PRO A 7 -15.92 8.31 -33.35
C PRO A 7 -15.78 6.78 -33.22
N PRO A 8 -14.55 6.27 -33.01
CA PRO A 8 -14.34 4.84 -32.87
C PRO A 8 -15.22 4.30 -31.74
N ALA A 9 -15.93 3.20 -32.03
CA ALA A 9 -16.75 2.53 -31.04
C ALA A 9 -15.89 2.19 -29.81
N PRO A 10 -16.37 2.42 -28.58
CA PRO A 10 -15.58 2.15 -27.39
C PRO A 10 -15.17 0.67 -27.39
N ALA A 11 -13.87 0.42 -27.27
CA ALA A 11 -13.32 -0.94 -27.22
C ALA A 11 -14.05 -1.74 -26.14
N LYS A 12 -14.53 -2.93 -26.50
CA LYS A 12 -15.27 -3.80 -25.57
C LYS A 12 -14.38 -4.06 -24.34
N PRO A 13 -14.87 -3.82 -23.11
CA PRO A 13 -14.03 -3.95 -21.92
C PRO A 13 -13.46 -5.36 -21.85
N ARG A 14 -12.12 -5.46 -21.81
CA ARG A 14 -11.41 -6.73 -21.70
C ARG A 14 -11.71 -7.27 -20.31
N ARG A 15 -12.61 -8.25 -20.20
CA ARG A 15 -12.95 -8.85 -18.91
C ARG A 15 -11.74 -9.63 -18.38
N ILE A 16 -11.03 -9.04 -17.43
CA ILE A 16 -9.98 -9.72 -16.68
C ILE A 16 -10.64 -10.81 -15.82
N GLY A 17 -10.23 -12.05 -16.05
CA GLY A 17 -10.78 -13.22 -15.37
C GLY A 17 -10.12 -13.49 -14.02
N LEU A 18 -10.67 -14.48 -13.30
CA LEU A 18 -10.19 -14.92 -11.99
C LEU A 18 -8.71 -15.31 -11.98
N LEU A 19 -8.26 -16.07 -12.97
CA LEU A 19 -6.86 -16.50 -13.07
C LEU A 19 -5.88 -15.32 -13.18
N ARG A 20 -6.22 -14.30 -13.97
CA ARG A 20 -5.37 -13.13 -14.13
C ARG A 20 -5.34 -12.28 -12.85
N GLY A 21 -6.45 -12.22 -12.12
CA GLY A 21 -6.47 -11.67 -10.76
C GLY A 21 -5.61 -12.47 -9.79
N PHE A 22 -5.65 -13.80 -9.87
CA PHE A 22 -4.86 -14.69 -9.02
C PHE A 22 -3.35 -14.49 -9.22
N PHE A 23 -2.89 -14.47 -10.46
CA PHE A 23 -1.46 -14.33 -10.75
C PHE A 23 -0.90 -12.90 -10.59
N SER A 24 -1.73 -11.89 -10.29
CA SER A 24 -1.20 -10.51 -10.15
C SER A 24 -0.35 -10.32 -8.90
N VAL A 25 -0.53 -11.14 -7.86
CA VAL A 25 0.28 -11.12 -6.63
C VAL A 25 1.76 -11.35 -6.95
N PHE A 26 2.05 -12.31 -7.84
CA PHE A 26 3.43 -12.60 -8.25
C PHE A 26 4.05 -11.46 -9.05
N ARG A 27 3.25 -10.72 -9.82
CA ARG A 27 3.73 -9.52 -10.54
C ARG A 27 4.07 -8.38 -9.58
N GLY A 28 3.25 -8.18 -8.55
CA GLY A 28 3.56 -7.22 -7.47
C GLY A 28 4.78 -7.62 -6.66
N ALA A 29 4.93 -8.91 -6.33
CA ALA A 29 6.11 -9.43 -5.66
C ALA A 29 7.37 -9.26 -6.52
N GLY A 30 7.30 -9.61 -7.81
CA GLY A 30 8.40 -9.42 -8.76
C GLY A 30 8.82 -7.96 -8.89
N PHE A 31 7.85 -7.03 -8.94
CA PHE A 31 8.15 -5.59 -8.95
C PHE A 31 8.95 -5.16 -7.72
N LEU A 32 8.54 -5.58 -6.53
CA LEU A 32 9.20 -5.22 -5.27
C LEU A 32 10.62 -5.80 -5.21
N LEU A 33 10.80 -7.04 -5.66
CA LEU A 33 12.11 -7.70 -5.72
C LEU A 33 13.08 -7.01 -6.70
N ILE A 34 12.58 -6.53 -7.85
CA ILE A 34 13.38 -5.90 -8.89
C ILE A 34 13.65 -4.41 -8.61
N THR A 35 12.94 -3.81 -7.65
CA THR A 35 13.04 -2.37 -7.33
C THR A 35 13.64 -2.14 -5.93
N PRO A 36 14.98 -2.14 -5.78
CA PRO A 36 15.65 -1.97 -4.47
C PRO A 36 15.25 -0.70 -3.72
N ARG A 37 14.91 0.37 -4.45
CA ARG A 37 14.43 1.64 -3.89
C ARG A 37 13.11 1.51 -3.11
N SER A 38 12.35 0.43 -3.31
CA SER A 38 11.09 0.16 -2.61
C SER A 38 11.27 -0.56 -1.27
N TRP A 39 12.41 -1.23 -1.06
CA TRP A 39 12.66 -2.08 0.12
C TRP A 39 12.58 -1.38 1.47
N PRO A 40 13.17 -0.17 1.68
CA PRO A 40 13.04 0.49 2.97
C PRO A 40 11.58 0.78 3.32
N TYR A 41 10.77 1.18 2.35
CA TYR A 41 9.33 1.41 2.52
C TYR A 41 8.55 0.12 2.75
N ALA A 42 8.94 -0.98 2.10
CA ALA A 42 8.32 -2.28 2.28
C ALA A 42 8.53 -2.87 3.68
N LEU A 43 9.62 -2.50 4.36
CA LEU A 43 9.90 -2.93 5.74
C LEU A 43 9.11 -2.15 6.79
N VAL A 44 8.63 -0.93 6.47
CA VAL A 44 7.94 -0.06 7.43
C VAL A 44 6.70 -0.72 8.05
N PRO A 45 5.75 -1.33 7.30
CA PRO A 45 4.59 -1.98 7.90
C PRO A 45 4.97 -3.09 8.90
N GLY A 46 6.00 -3.88 8.57
CA GLY A 46 6.53 -4.93 9.43
C GLY A 46 7.17 -4.40 10.70
N LEU A 47 7.96 -3.33 10.57
CA LEU A 47 8.61 -2.67 11.69
C LEU A 47 7.59 -2.03 12.64
N VAL A 48 6.60 -1.33 12.09
CA VAL A 48 5.51 -0.74 12.89
C VAL A 48 4.72 -1.84 13.61
N LEU A 49 4.33 -2.91 12.91
CA LEU A 49 3.64 -4.04 13.54
C LEU A 49 4.48 -4.68 14.65
N GLY A 50 5.77 -4.92 14.38
CA GLY A 50 6.69 -5.51 15.34
C GLY A 50 6.90 -4.64 16.58
N LEU A 51 7.01 -3.33 16.43
CA LEU A 51 7.11 -2.38 17.55
C LEU A 51 5.82 -2.36 18.39
N LEU A 52 4.65 -2.27 17.75
CA LEU A 52 3.37 -2.24 18.45
C LEU A 52 3.09 -3.57 19.17
N ALA A 53 3.33 -4.70 18.50
CA ALA A 53 3.15 -6.02 19.09
C ALA A 53 4.17 -6.27 20.21
N GLY A 54 5.44 -5.89 20.00
CA GLY A 54 6.48 -6.00 21.02
C GLY A 54 6.17 -5.16 22.26
N LEU A 55 5.71 -3.92 22.07
CA LEU A 55 5.25 -3.06 23.18
C LEU A 55 4.04 -3.67 23.88
N GLY A 56 3.06 -4.21 23.13
CA GLY A 56 1.88 -4.86 23.68
C GLY A 56 2.21 -6.11 24.52
N ILE A 57 3.12 -6.94 24.02
CA ILE A 57 3.66 -8.10 24.74
C ILE A 57 4.39 -7.66 26.00
N TRP A 58 5.28 -6.67 25.88
CA TRP A 58 6.00 -6.12 27.03
C TRP A 58 5.05 -5.58 28.09
N LEU A 59 4.06 -4.75 27.72
CA LEU A 59 3.05 -4.23 28.65
C LEU A 59 2.26 -5.36 29.32
N SER A 60 1.87 -6.37 28.56
CA SER A 60 1.10 -7.49 29.10
C SER A 60 1.90 -8.33 30.10
N LEU A 61 3.18 -8.57 29.84
CA LEU A 61 4.03 -9.42 30.69
C LEU A 61 4.71 -8.65 31.83
N ALA A 62 5.09 -7.39 31.61
CA ALA A 62 5.80 -6.58 32.59
C ALA A 62 4.85 -5.80 33.52
N VAL A 63 3.64 -5.45 33.05
CA VAL A 63 2.69 -4.63 33.82
C VAL A 63 1.47 -5.45 34.23
N VAL A 64 0.77 -6.06 33.27
CA VAL A 64 -0.50 -6.77 33.57
C VAL A 64 -0.23 -8.02 34.40
N TRP A 65 0.67 -8.90 33.97
CA TRP A 65 0.94 -10.16 34.66
C TRP A 65 1.29 -9.97 36.15
N PRO A 66 2.28 -9.15 36.57
CA PRO A 66 2.57 -8.95 37.98
C PRO A 66 1.41 -8.38 38.79
N SER A 67 0.54 -7.57 38.15
CA SER A 67 -0.62 -6.97 38.79
C SER A 67 -1.74 -7.96 39.08
N VAL A 68 -1.84 -9.04 38.29
CA VAL A 68 -2.94 -10.03 38.39
C VAL A 68 -2.49 -11.39 38.89
N SER A 69 -1.18 -11.69 38.85
CA SER A 69 -0.60 -12.96 39.29
C SER A 69 -0.07 -12.92 40.72
N GLY A 70 -0.46 -11.91 41.51
CA GLY A 70 0.05 -11.70 42.86
C GLY A 70 0.02 -12.97 43.70
N SER A 71 1.07 -13.16 44.50
CA SER A 71 1.13 -14.26 45.47
C SER A 71 0.15 -13.99 46.62
N ALA A 72 -0.74 -14.94 46.89
CA ALA A 72 -1.53 -15.00 48.11
C ALA A 72 -0.91 -16.07 49.02
N PRO A 73 0.04 -15.71 49.91
CA PRO A 73 0.87 -16.67 50.63
C PRO A 73 0.06 -17.57 51.57
N ASP A 74 -1.03 -17.03 52.11
CA ASP A 74 -1.91 -17.71 53.08
C ASP A 74 -3.18 -18.29 52.41
N ALA A 75 -3.24 -18.31 51.08
CA ALA A 75 -4.37 -18.86 50.35
C ALA A 75 -4.35 -20.39 50.34
N HIS A 76 -5.53 -21.00 50.52
CA HIS A 76 -5.73 -22.41 50.19
C HIS A 76 -5.26 -22.71 48.75
N TRP A 77 -4.73 -23.91 48.51
CA TRP A 77 -4.18 -24.30 47.20
C TRP A 77 -5.16 -24.05 46.03
N PHE A 78 -6.47 -24.21 46.28
CA PHE A 78 -7.52 -23.97 45.29
C PHE A 78 -7.67 -22.49 44.94
N SER A 79 -7.64 -21.59 45.93
CA SER A 79 -7.70 -20.15 45.68
C SER A 79 -6.40 -19.63 45.04
N ALA A 80 -5.24 -20.17 45.43
CA ALA A 80 -3.97 -19.87 44.76
C ALA A 80 -3.99 -20.31 43.27
N LEU A 81 -4.54 -21.50 42.98
CA LEU A 81 -4.73 -21.98 41.60
C LEU A 81 -5.72 -21.09 40.83
N ALA A 82 -6.85 -20.72 41.44
CA ALA A 82 -7.85 -19.86 40.82
C ALA A 82 -7.29 -18.46 40.49
N ILE A 83 -6.52 -17.84 41.40
CA ILE A 83 -5.83 -16.57 41.16
C ILE A 83 -4.86 -16.69 39.99
N ARG A 84 -4.06 -17.76 39.95
CA ARG A 84 -3.11 -17.97 38.86
C ARG A 84 -3.79 -18.20 37.51
N ALA A 85 -4.87 -18.98 37.49
CA ALA A 85 -5.66 -19.22 36.30
C ALA A 85 -6.32 -17.92 35.79
N ALA A 86 -6.91 -17.13 36.69
CA ALA A 86 -7.45 -15.82 36.37
C ALA A 86 -6.37 -14.88 35.83
N GLY A 87 -5.17 -14.89 36.43
CA GLY A 87 -4.03 -14.12 35.94
C GLY A 87 -3.65 -14.49 34.51
N TRP A 88 -3.56 -15.78 34.19
CA TRP A 88 -3.30 -16.23 32.81
C TRP A 88 -4.40 -15.80 31.84
N ILE A 89 -5.68 -15.91 32.23
CA ILE A 89 -6.81 -15.49 31.39
C ILE A 89 -6.73 -13.98 31.10
N VAL A 90 -6.53 -13.16 32.14
CA VAL A 90 -6.47 -11.69 31.99
C VAL A 90 -5.24 -11.27 31.19
N THR A 91 -4.06 -11.82 31.47
CA THR A 91 -2.84 -11.51 30.70
C THR A 91 -2.96 -11.98 29.26
N THR A 92 -3.55 -13.15 28.99
CA THR A 92 -3.78 -13.63 27.63
C THR A 92 -4.79 -12.73 26.89
N ALA A 93 -5.86 -12.31 27.56
CA ALA A 93 -6.82 -11.36 27.00
C ALA A 93 -6.16 -10.01 26.66
N ALA A 94 -5.30 -9.49 27.56
CA ALA A 94 -4.52 -8.28 27.32
C ALA A 94 -3.55 -8.44 26.14
N LEU A 95 -2.85 -9.58 26.05
CA LEU A 95 -1.98 -9.91 24.92
C LEU A 95 -2.77 -9.91 23.60
N LEU A 96 -3.90 -10.63 23.55
CA LEU A 96 -4.75 -10.68 22.36
C LEU A 96 -5.28 -9.30 21.97
N LEU A 97 -5.74 -8.50 22.93
CA LEU A 97 -6.18 -7.14 22.68
C LEU A 97 -5.05 -6.27 22.12
N SER A 98 -3.85 -6.37 22.71
CA SER A 98 -2.68 -5.63 22.24
C SER A 98 -2.27 -6.02 20.81
N LEU A 99 -2.37 -7.30 20.47
CA LEU A 99 -2.10 -7.81 19.12
C LEU A 99 -3.15 -7.34 18.12
N LEU A 100 -4.44 -7.35 18.51
CA LEU A 100 -5.52 -6.81 17.68
C LEU A 100 -5.32 -5.31 17.41
N LEU A 101 -4.93 -4.55 18.42
CA LEU A 101 -4.60 -3.13 18.27
C LEU A 101 -3.39 -2.92 17.36
N ALA A 102 -2.33 -3.73 17.53
CA ALA A 102 -1.15 -3.66 16.67
C ALA A 102 -1.49 -3.92 15.19
N VAL A 103 -2.30 -4.94 14.91
CA VAL A 103 -2.76 -5.26 13.55
C VAL A 103 -3.67 -4.17 12.98
N ALA A 104 -4.54 -3.58 13.79
CA ALA A 104 -5.43 -2.51 13.35
C ALA A 104 -4.69 -1.18 13.07
N LEU A 105 -3.68 -0.86 13.90
CA LEU A 105 -2.94 0.41 13.84
C LEU A 105 -1.73 0.36 12.89
N ALA A 106 -1.16 -0.82 12.62
CA ALA A 106 0.01 -0.91 11.75
C ALA A 106 -0.24 -0.40 10.31
N PRO A 107 -1.32 -0.80 9.60
CA PRO A 107 -1.60 -0.29 8.25
C PRO A 107 -1.71 1.25 8.19
N PRO A 108 -2.54 1.93 9.00
CA PRO A 108 -2.66 3.39 8.93
C PRO A 108 -1.36 4.11 9.32
N LEU A 109 -0.62 3.62 10.32
CA LEU A 109 0.67 4.21 10.70
C LEU A 109 1.75 4.02 9.63
N SER A 110 1.63 2.97 8.81
CA SER A 110 2.52 2.72 7.67
C SER A 110 2.04 3.35 6.35
N ALA A 111 0.93 4.10 6.35
CA ALA A 111 0.31 4.63 5.14
C ALA A 111 1.29 5.43 4.25
N PRO A 112 2.13 6.36 4.77
CA PRO A 112 3.06 7.11 3.90
C PRO A 112 4.04 6.21 3.14
N ALA A 113 4.49 5.12 3.75
CA ALA A 113 5.40 4.18 3.12
C ALA A 113 4.69 3.38 2.02
N LEU A 114 3.45 2.97 2.26
CA LEU A 114 2.61 2.28 1.27
C LEU A 114 2.30 3.21 0.08
N GLU A 115 2.04 4.49 0.32
CA GLU A 115 1.82 5.52 -0.71
C GLU A 115 3.05 5.64 -1.61
N HIS A 116 4.25 5.61 -1.04
CA HIS A 116 5.48 5.69 -1.83
C HIS A 116 5.65 4.46 -2.76
N ILE A 117 5.28 3.27 -2.29
CA ILE A 117 5.26 2.05 -3.12
C ILE A 117 4.22 2.16 -4.24
N VAL A 118 3.02 2.69 -3.94
CA VAL A 118 2.01 2.98 -4.97
C VAL A 118 2.57 3.94 -6.00
N GLY A 119 3.18 5.04 -5.59
CA GLY A 119 3.76 6.05 -6.49
C GLY A 119 4.83 5.46 -7.40
N GLN A 120 5.76 4.66 -6.86
CA GLN A 120 6.76 3.94 -7.65
C GLN A 120 6.11 2.98 -8.66
N ARG A 121 5.03 2.28 -8.25
CA ARG A 121 4.30 1.38 -9.14
C ARG A 121 3.54 2.14 -10.23
N GLU A 122 2.87 3.24 -9.89
CA GLU A 122 2.18 4.12 -10.83
C GLU A 122 3.15 4.71 -11.86
N ALA A 123 4.32 5.18 -11.40
CA ALA A 123 5.39 5.68 -12.27
C ALA A 123 5.88 4.61 -13.25
N SER A 124 6.07 3.36 -12.78
CA SER A 124 6.47 2.23 -13.65
C SER A 124 5.42 1.88 -14.72
N LEU A 125 4.17 2.30 -14.52
CA LEU A 125 3.06 2.11 -15.45
C LEU A 125 2.77 3.36 -16.31
N GLY A 126 3.56 4.43 -16.16
CA GLY A 126 3.40 5.68 -16.91
C GLY A 126 2.17 6.50 -16.49
N ILE A 127 1.73 6.37 -15.25
CA ILE A 127 0.49 6.98 -14.75
C ILE A 127 0.80 8.35 -14.13
N PRO A 128 0.01 9.40 -14.40
CA PRO A 128 0.24 10.72 -13.85
C PRO A 128 0.26 10.74 -12.33
N GLU A 129 1.18 11.55 -11.78
CA GLU A 129 1.26 11.83 -10.36
C GLU A 129 -0.03 12.49 -9.85
N ARG A 130 -0.29 12.26 -8.56
CA ARG A 130 -1.49 12.75 -7.86
C ARG A 130 -1.06 13.66 -6.72
N ALA A 131 -1.95 14.57 -6.34
CA ALA A 131 -1.72 15.41 -5.17
C ALA A 131 -1.61 14.53 -3.90
N PRO A 132 -0.63 14.80 -3.02
CA PRO A 132 -0.49 14.06 -1.77
C PRO A 132 -1.70 14.31 -0.87
N LEU A 133 -2.13 13.27 -0.15
CA LEU A 133 -3.13 13.43 0.91
C LEU A 133 -2.42 13.75 2.23
N GLY A 134 -3.08 14.51 3.10
CA GLY A 134 -2.56 14.74 4.45
C GLY A 134 -2.58 13.45 5.28
N PHE A 135 -1.48 13.15 5.98
CA PHE A 135 -1.29 11.93 6.79
C PHE A 135 -2.53 11.53 7.63
N TRP A 136 -3.10 12.47 8.39
CA TRP A 136 -4.25 12.21 9.25
C TRP A 136 -5.52 11.83 8.48
N ARG A 137 -5.68 12.37 7.27
CA ARG A 137 -6.81 12.04 6.40
C ARG A 137 -6.67 10.63 5.85
N GLU A 138 -5.45 10.20 5.54
CA GLU A 138 -5.18 8.82 5.12
C GLU A 138 -5.42 7.83 6.25
N VAL A 139 -4.90 8.12 7.45
CA VAL A 139 -5.14 7.32 8.66
C VAL A 139 -6.64 7.17 8.92
N ALA A 140 -7.38 8.28 8.93
CA ALA A 140 -8.82 8.25 9.16
C ALA A 140 -9.58 7.49 8.07
N CYS A 141 -9.17 7.64 6.81
CA CYS A 141 -9.82 6.93 5.70
C CYS A 141 -9.54 5.43 5.73
N GLY A 142 -8.30 5.03 5.96
CA GLY A 142 -7.90 3.63 6.11
C GLY A 142 -8.58 2.97 7.32
N LEU A 143 -8.64 3.66 8.46
CA LEU A 143 -9.33 3.15 9.64
C LEU A 143 -10.84 3.01 9.39
N LYS A 144 -11.46 3.97 8.72
CA LYS A 144 -12.87 3.89 8.31
C LYS A 144 -13.13 2.72 7.36
N ALA A 145 -12.27 2.51 6.37
CA ALA A 145 -12.40 1.40 5.42
C ALA A 145 -12.30 0.04 6.13
N GLN A 146 -11.31 -0.11 7.02
CA GLN A 146 -11.17 -1.30 7.87
C GLN A 146 -12.39 -1.53 8.75
N LEU A 147 -12.89 -0.48 9.41
CA LEU A 147 -14.08 -0.56 10.26
C LEU A 147 -15.31 -1.01 9.45
N VAL A 148 -15.48 -0.48 8.23
CA VAL A 148 -16.58 -0.91 7.37
C VAL A 148 -16.46 -2.40 7.04
N VAL A 149 -15.30 -2.86 6.57
CA VAL A 149 -15.10 -4.30 6.29
C VAL A 149 -15.36 -5.14 7.55
N ALA A 150 -14.86 -4.72 8.71
CA ALA A 150 -15.09 -5.41 9.98
C ALA A 150 -16.58 -5.47 10.35
N CYS A 151 -17.32 -4.37 10.19
CA CYS A 151 -18.75 -4.31 10.50
C CYS A 151 -19.62 -5.14 9.54
N PHE A 152 -19.23 -5.30 8.27
CA PHE A 152 -20.01 -6.08 7.30
C PHE A 152 -19.57 -7.54 7.22
N ALA A 153 -18.27 -7.82 7.16
CA ALA A 153 -17.74 -9.18 7.07
C ALA A 153 -17.68 -9.87 8.44
N GLY A 154 -17.42 -9.14 9.52
CA GLY A 154 -17.28 -9.69 10.87
C GLY A 154 -18.51 -10.46 11.35
N PRO A 155 -19.72 -9.86 11.36
CA PRO A 155 -20.94 -10.56 11.76
C PRO A 155 -21.24 -11.78 10.89
N LEU A 156 -20.95 -11.69 9.58
CA LEU A 156 -21.13 -12.80 8.66
C LEU A 156 -20.17 -13.95 8.99
N LEU A 157 -18.88 -13.67 9.20
CA LEU A 157 -17.88 -14.66 9.60
C LEU A 157 -18.22 -15.31 10.95
N ILE A 158 -18.67 -14.51 11.92
CA ILE A 158 -19.13 -15.02 13.23
C ILE A 158 -20.34 -15.95 13.04
N THR A 159 -21.31 -15.55 12.21
CA THR A 159 -22.49 -16.37 11.92
C THR A 159 -22.10 -17.71 11.28
N LEU A 160 -21.19 -17.70 10.30
CA LEU A 160 -20.69 -18.93 9.66
C LEU A 160 -19.94 -19.81 10.65
N TRP A 161 -19.17 -19.21 11.55
CA TRP A 161 -18.45 -19.93 12.60
C TRP A 161 -19.41 -20.60 13.59
N VAL A 162 -20.40 -19.87 14.09
CA VAL A 162 -21.44 -20.42 14.97
C VAL A 162 -22.22 -21.54 14.27
N LEU A 163 -22.59 -21.35 13.00
CA LEU A 163 -23.31 -22.36 12.23
C LEU A 163 -22.49 -23.65 12.06
N GLY A 164 -21.19 -23.52 11.81
CA GLY A 164 -20.25 -24.64 11.75
C GLY A 164 -20.05 -25.38 13.09
N LEU A 165 -20.26 -24.70 14.21
CA LEU A 165 -20.16 -25.28 15.56
C LEU A 165 -21.46 -25.96 16.00
N VAL A 166 -22.61 -25.38 15.65
CA VAL A 166 -23.93 -25.88 16.06
C VAL A 166 -24.40 -27.06 15.21
N ILE A 167 -24.12 -27.06 13.90
CA ILE A 167 -24.61 -28.08 12.97
C ILE A 167 -23.47 -29.02 12.57
N PRO A 168 -23.50 -30.30 12.99
CA PRO A 168 -22.51 -31.29 12.56
C PRO A 168 -22.46 -31.38 11.02
N GLY A 169 -21.26 -31.25 10.45
CA GLY A 169 -21.05 -31.30 9.00
C GLY A 169 -21.24 -29.97 8.27
N ALA A 170 -21.78 -28.92 8.90
CA ALA A 170 -21.88 -27.60 8.26
C ALA A 170 -20.51 -26.98 7.94
N THR A 171 -19.46 -27.37 8.66
CA THR A 171 -18.06 -26.95 8.44
C THR A 171 -17.60 -27.18 6.99
N PHE A 172 -18.08 -28.22 6.30
CA PHE A 172 -17.73 -28.47 4.90
C PHE A 172 -18.17 -27.34 3.96
N VAL A 173 -19.21 -26.58 4.33
CA VAL A 173 -19.73 -25.45 3.55
C VAL A 173 -19.32 -24.12 4.16
N THR A 174 -19.37 -24.00 5.50
CA THR A 174 -19.08 -22.73 6.17
C THR A 174 -17.60 -22.36 6.09
N THR A 175 -16.67 -23.31 6.17
CA THR A 175 -15.23 -23.03 6.04
C THR A 175 -14.83 -22.46 4.68
N PRO A 176 -15.15 -23.09 3.53
CA PRO A 176 -14.80 -22.51 2.23
C PRO A 176 -15.53 -21.18 1.99
N LEU A 177 -16.76 -21.03 2.47
CA LEU A 177 -17.48 -19.76 2.32
C LEU A 177 -16.84 -18.63 3.15
N ALA A 178 -16.45 -18.92 4.40
CA ALA A 178 -15.70 -17.99 5.24
C ALA A 178 -14.36 -17.62 4.59
N PHE A 179 -13.67 -18.59 4.00
CA PHE A 179 -12.44 -18.36 3.25
C PHE A 179 -12.66 -17.40 2.07
N LEU A 180 -13.72 -17.59 1.28
CA LEU A 180 -14.06 -16.71 0.15
C LEU A 180 -14.43 -15.29 0.60
N ILE A 181 -15.18 -15.16 1.69
CA ILE A 181 -15.55 -13.85 2.28
C ILE A 181 -14.28 -13.13 2.74
N THR A 182 -13.37 -13.83 3.43
CA THR A 182 -12.08 -13.29 3.86
C THR A 182 -11.24 -12.87 2.66
N ALA A 183 -11.14 -13.70 1.62
CA ALA A 183 -10.44 -13.39 0.38
C ALA A 183 -10.97 -12.09 -0.26
N LEU A 184 -12.30 -11.95 -0.36
CA LEU A 184 -12.92 -10.76 -0.92
C LEU A 184 -12.68 -9.52 -0.05
N GLY A 185 -12.71 -9.66 1.28
CA GLY A 185 -12.39 -8.60 2.23
C GLY A 185 -10.94 -8.13 2.13
N LEU A 186 -9.98 -9.05 1.98
CA LEU A 186 -8.57 -8.72 1.76
C LEU A 186 -8.38 -7.98 0.44
N ALA A 187 -8.99 -8.47 -0.64
CA ALA A 187 -8.94 -7.82 -1.94
C ALA A 187 -9.52 -6.40 -1.89
N TRP A 188 -10.68 -6.25 -1.23
CA TRP A 188 -11.30 -4.95 -1.00
C TRP A 188 -10.34 -3.99 -0.31
N ASN A 189 -9.74 -4.40 0.82
CA ASN A 189 -8.85 -3.55 1.61
C ASN A 189 -7.64 -3.06 0.80
N LEU A 190 -7.06 -3.93 -0.03
CA LEU A 190 -5.91 -3.59 -0.86
C LEU A 190 -6.27 -2.70 -2.07
N PHE A 191 -7.44 -2.88 -2.69
CA PHE A 191 -7.92 -1.98 -3.75
C PHE A 191 -8.41 -0.64 -3.22
N ASP A 192 -8.90 -0.60 -1.99
CA ASP A 192 -9.42 0.61 -1.37
C ASP A 192 -8.34 1.69 -1.26
N TYR A 193 -7.09 1.28 -1.05
CA TYR A 193 -5.96 2.17 -0.89
C TYR A 193 -5.74 3.08 -2.12
N PRO A 194 -5.37 2.59 -3.32
CA PRO A 194 -5.20 3.43 -4.52
C PRO A 194 -6.48 4.17 -4.96
N LEU A 195 -7.66 3.62 -4.70
CA LEU A 195 -8.94 4.30 -5.00
C LEU A 195 -9.21 5.48 -4.04
N THR A 196 -8.83 5.34 -2.77
CA THR A 196 -8.89 6.41 -1.76
C THR A 196 -7.98 7.55 -2.10
N LEU A 197 -6.77 7.21 -2.54
CA LEU A 197 -5.76 8.15 -2.96
C LEU A 197 -6.22 9.05 -4.12
N ARG A 198 -7.19 8.59 -4.93
CA ARG A 198 -7.84 9.37 -6.00
C ARG A 198 -9.23 9.93 -5.65
N GLY A 199 -9.61 9.90 -4.38
CA GLY A 199 -10.87 10.49 -3.90
C GLY A 199 -12.14 9.77 -4.35
N VAL A 200 -12.04 8.53 -4.83
CA VAL A 200 -13.21 7.76 -5.30
C VAL A 200 -14.14 7.48 -4.13
N SER A 201 -15.44 7.69 -4.31
CA SER A 201 -16.43 7.50 -3.23
C SER A 201 -16.64 6.02 -2.89
N MET A 202 -16.98 5.71 -1.64
CA MET A 202 -17.21 4.33 -1.16
C MET A 202 -18.22 3.54 -2.03
N ARG A 203 -19.29 4.20 -2.48
CA ARG A 203 -20.32 3.58 -3.33
C ARG A 203 -19.76 3.18 -4.70
N GLU A 204 -18.86 3.99 -5.25
CA GLU A 204 -18.21 3.70 -6.54
C GLU A 204 -17.21 2.56 -6.42
N ARG A 205 -16.43 2.51 -5.33
CA ARG A 205 -15.54 1.36 -5.03
C ARG A 205 -16.33 0.06 -4.93
N LEU A 206 -17.53 0.13 -4.33
CA LEU A 206 -18.40 -1.05 -4.17
C LEU A 206 -18.90 -1.54 -5.51
N ARG A 207 -19.42 -0.62 -6.32
CA ARG A 207 -19.89 -0.92 -7.67
C ARG A 207 -18.76 -1.44 -8.57
N PHE A 208 -17.56 -0.86 -8.46
CA PHE A 208 -16.38 -1.29 -9.20
C PHE A 208 -15.99 -2.73 -8.85
N THR A 209 -15.86 -3.02 -7.56
CA THR A 209 -15.49 -4.36 -7.08
C THR A 209 -16.52 -5.41 -7.49
N TRP A 210 -17.81 -5.09 -7.39
CA TRP A 210 -18.87 -6.00 -7.84
C TRP A 210 -18.85 -6.27 -9.34
N ARG A 211 -18.53 -5.26 -10.16
CA ARG A 211 -18.42 -5.40 -11.61
C ARG A 211 -17.25 -6.29 -12.01
N HIS A 212 -16.15 -6.23 -11.25
CA HIS A 212 -14.91 -6.98 -11.47
C HIS A 212 -14.70 -8.14 -10.49
N ARG A 213 -15.79 -8.65 -9.90
CA ARG A 213 -15.78 -9.65 -8.82
C ARG A 213 -14.92 -10.89 -9.10
N ALA A 214 -14.85 -11.34 -10.35
CA ALA A 214 -14.05 -12.51 -10.71
C ALA A 214 -12.55 -12.24 -10.52
N ALA A 215 -12.05 -11.11 -11.02
CA ALA A 215 -10.66 -10.71 -10.86
C ALA A 215 -10.33 -10.38 -9.40
N THR A 216 -11.23 -9.65 -8.71
CA THR A 216 -11.09 -9.33 -7.30
C THR A 216 -11.03 -10.59 -6.43
N LEU A 217 -11.91 -11.57 -6.70
CA LEU A 217 -11.94 -12.81 -5.94
C LEU A 217 -10.68 -13.65 -6.20
N GLY A 218 -10.20 -13.74 -7.44
CA GLY A 218 -8.93 -14.41 -7.75
C GLY A 218 -7.73 -13.79 -7.04
N PHE A 219 -7.67 -12.45 -7.04
CA PHE A 219 -6.66 -11.68 -6.30
C PHE A 219 -6.73 -11.97 -4.80
N GLY A 220 -7.91 -11.83 -4.22
CA GLY A 220 -8.16 -12.11 -2.81
C GLY A 220 -7.83 -13.55 -2.41
N LEU A 221 -8.15 -14.52 -3.27
CA LEU A 221 -7.87 -15.94 -3.05
C LEU A 221 -6.36 -16.16 -2.93
N SER A 222 -5.57 -15.56 -3.82
CA SER A 222 -4.11 -15.66 -3.77
C SER A 222 -3.56 -15.12 -2.46
N PHE A 223 -4.04 -13.94 -2.04
CA PHE A 223 -3.66 -13.35 -0.76
C PHE A 223 -4.05 -14.24 0.42
N ALA A 224 -5.27 -14.76 0.44
CA ALA A 224 -5.76 -15.65 1.49
C ALA A 224 -4.94 -16.95 1.58
N LEU A 225 -4.51 -17.52 0.45
CA LEU A 225 -3.60 -18.67 0.42
C LEU A 225 -2.19 -18.31 0.89
N LEU A 226 -1.64 -17.15 0.49
CA LEU A 226 -0.31 -16.74 0.95
C LEU A 226 -0.30 -16.43 2.45
N PHE A 227 -1.40 -15.94 3.02
CA PHE A 227 -1.54 -15.71 4.47
C PHE A 227 -1.45 -17.00 5.30
N TRP A 228 -1.71 -18.15 4.69
CA TRP A 228 -1.51 -19.45 5.33
C TRP A 228 -0.04 -19.84 5.46
N VAL A 229 0.85 -19.21 4.68
CA VAL A 229 2.28 -19.42 4.80
C VAL A 229 2.82 -18.48 5.90
N PRO A 230 3.39 -19.01 7.00
CA PRO A 230 3.98 -18.18 8.04
C PRO A 230 5.09 -17.29 7.44
N CYS A 231 5.38 -16.17 8.11
CA CYS A 231 6.35 -15.14 7.70
C CYS A 231 5.94 -14.30 6.48
N PHE A 232 5.06 -14.76 5.59
CA PHE A 232 4.58 -13.94 4.46
C PHE A 232 3.69 -12.78 4.88
N GLY A 233 3.02 -12.87 6.03
CA GLY A 233 2.11 -11.85 6.57
C GLY A 233 2.67 -10.42 6.54
N VAL A 234 3.95 -10.26 6.89
CA VAL A 234 4.62 -8.96 6.95
C VAL A 234 4.85 -8.35 5.56
N LEU A 235 5.26 -9.19 4.60
CA LEU A 235 5.58 -8.77 3.23
C LEU A 235 4.33 -8.66 2.35
N LEU A 236 3.22 -9.26 2.76
CA LEU A 236 1.97 -9.27 2.00
C LEU A 236 1.37 -7.87 1.85
N LEU A 237 1.52 -6.96 2.82
CA LEU A 237 1.03 -5.59 2.67
C LEU A 237 1.69 -4.83 1.52
N PRO A 238 3.03 -4.63 1.48
CA PRO A 238 3.67 -3.89 0.39
C PRO A 238 3.51 -4.59 -0.97
N VAL A 239 3.59 -5.93 -0.99
CA VAL A 239 3.33 -6.73 -2.21
C VAL A 239 1.88 -6.54 -2.68
N GLY A 240 0.93 -6.54 -1.75
CA GLY A 240 -0.49 -6.38 -2.03
C GLY A 240 -0.85 -5.02 -2.55
N VAL A 241 -0.26 -3.96 -2.01
CA VAL A 241 -0.47 -2.61 -2.51
C VAL A 241 0.11 -2.46 -3.93
N ALA A 242 1.32 -2.97 -4.21
CA ALA A 242 1.89 -2.95 -5.55
C ALA A 242 1.07 -3.79 -6.57
N ALA A 243 0.65 -5.00 -6.18
CA ALA A 243 -0.15 -5.89 -7.01
C ALA A 243 -1.56 -5.33 -7.25
N ALA A 244 -2.19 -4.75 -6.22
CA ALA A 244 -3.49 -4.12 -6.31
C ALA A 244 -3.46 -2.91 -7.23
N THR A 245 -2.45 -2.04 -7.13
CA THR A 245 -2.29 -0.87 -8.01
C THR A 245 -2.22 -1.28 -9.48
N GLU A 246 -1.39 -2.28 -9.82
CA GLU A 246 -1.30 -2.76 -11.20
C GLU A 246 -2.61 -3.38 -11.69
N LEU A 247 -3.19 -4.29 -10.91
CA LEU A 247 -4.42 -4.97 -11.29
C LEU A 247 -5.58 -3.96 -11.41
N LEU A 248 -5.66 -3.00 -10.50
CA LEU A 248 -6.65 -1.93 -10.53
C LEU A 248 -6.59 -1.13 -11.83
N TRP A 249 -5.40 -0.72 -12.27
CA TRP A 249 -5.29 0.05 -13.52
C TRP A 249 -5.68 -0.77 -14.73
N SER A 250 -5.28 -2.03 -14.79
CA SER A 250 -5.71 -2.92 -15.87
C SER A 250 -7.23 -3.15 -15.89
N LEU A 251 -7.91 -3.05 -14.75
CA LEU A 251 -9.37 -3.16 -14.64
C LEU A 251 -10.10 -1.84 -14.96
N LEU A 252 -9.42 -0.71 -14.80
CA LEU A 252 -9.95 0.61 -15.10
C LEU A 252 -9.83 0.97 -16.59
N GLU A 253 -8.90 0.34 -17.31
CA GLU A 253 -8.89 0.35 -18.77
C GLU A 253 -10.23 -0.17 -19.32
N GLY A 254 -11.04 0.73 -19.87
CA GLY A 254 -12.37 0.41 -20.40
C GLY A 254 -13.50 0.34 -19.36
N ASP A 255 -13.26 0.74 -18.09
CA ASP A 255 -14.33 0.91 -17.10
C ASP A 255 -14.83 2.37 -17.04
N PRO A 256 -16.14 2.60 -16.84
CA PRO A 256 -16.69 3.94 -16.59
C PRO A 256 -15.99 4.73 -15.47
N LEU A 257 -15.44 4.06 -14.46
CA LEU A 257 -14.68 4.71 -13.39
C LEU A 257 -13.32 5.22 -13.90
N GLY A 258 -12.64 4.49 -14.79
CA GLY A 258 -11.41 4.95 -15.43
C GLY A 258 -11.64 6.18 -16.30
N ALA A 259 -12.77 6.22 -17.02
CA ALA A 259 -13.19 7.40 -17.78
C ALA A 259 -13.40 8.63 -16.90
N LYS A 260 -14.05 8.48 -15.74
CA LYS A 260 -14.26 9.57 -14.77
C LYS A 260 -12.95 10.11 -14.18
N LEU A 261 -11.94 9.24 -14.03
CA LEU A 261 -10.64 9.60 -13.48
C LEU A 261 -9.69 10.21 -14.54
N GLY A 262 -10.13 10.33 -15.80
CA GLY A 262 -9.30 10.84 -16.89
C GLY A 262 -8.16 9.90 -17.29
N LEU A 263 -8.26 8.61 -16.95
CA LEU A 263 -7.20 7.60 -17.11
C LEU A 263 -7.29 6.81 -18.42
N GLN A 264 -8.13 7.23 -19.38
CA GLN A 264 -8.13 6.58 -20.67
C GLN A 264 -6.86 6.97 -21.40
N THR A 265 -5.95 6.01 -21.54
CA THR A 265 -4.89 6.07 -22.54
C THR A 265 -5.59 6.25 -23.88
N ASN A 266 -5.42 7.43 -24.50
CA ASN A 266 -5.63 7.54 -25.92
C ASN A 266 -4.69 6.52 -26.55
N ALA A 267 -5.21 5.35 -26.94
CA ALA A 267 -4.49 4.48 -27.84
C ALA A 267 -4.04 5.35 -29.03
N PRO A 268 -2.80 5.23 -29.54
CA PRO A 268 -2.40 5.97 -30.72
C PRO A 268 -3.26 5.48 -31.89
N THR A 269 -4.40 6.15 -32.11
CA THR A 269 -5.21 6.05 -33.32
C THR A 269 -4.71 7.09 -34.31
N ASP A 270 -3.41 7.05 -34.57
CA ASP A 270 -2.87 7.69 -35.75
C ASP A 270 -2.01 6.67 -36.51
N PRO A 271 -2.55 6.01 -37.55
CA PRO A 271 -1.74 5.18 -38.44
C PRO A 271 -0.74 6.01 -39.26
N THR A 272 -0.72 7.34 -39.13
CA THR A 272 0.11 8.23 -39.95
C THR A 272 1.52 8.44 -39.40
N ASN A 273 1.86 7.92 -38.22
CA ASN A 273 3.22 8.03 -37.66
C ASN A 273 3.84 6.69 -37.25
N ALA A 274 3.59 5.65 -38.05
CA ALA A 274 4.44 4.47 -38.04
C ALA A 274 5.70 4.79 -38.88
N SER A 275 6.78 5.20 -38.21
CA SER A 275 8.12 5.12 -38.81
C SER A 275 8.35 3.69 -39.33
N PRO A 276 8.76 3.48 -40.59
CA PRO A 276 8.94 2.14 -41.13
C PRO A 276 10.02 1.41 -40.33
N ARG A 277 9.65 0.30 -39.67
CA ARG A 277 10.63 -0.70 -39.25
C ARG A 277 11.26 -1.27 -40.52
N ALA A 278 12.56 -1.09 -40.68
CA ALA A 278 13.34 -1.77 -41.70
C ALA A 278 13.25 -3.29 -41.49
N ASP A 279 12.78 -3.99 -42.52
CA ASP A 279 12.72 -5.44 -42.62
C ASP A 279 14.12 -5.97 -43.02
N PRO A 280 14.71 -6.98 -42.35
CA PRO A 280 16.06 -7.44 -42.64
C PRO A 280 16.05 -8.53 -43.71
N THR A 281 15.61 -8.22 -44.93
CA THR A 281 15.82 -9.07 -46.11
C THR A 281 15.76 -8.25 -47.40
N ASP A 282 16.85 -7.57 -47.75
CA ASP A 282 17.14 -7.20 -49.14
C ASP A 282 18.67 -7.04 -49.34
N PRO A 283 19.33 -7.81 -50.23
CA PRO A 283 20.76 -7.70 -50.48
C PRO A 283 21.02 -7.01 -51.82
N ALA A 284 21.23 -5.68 -51.84
CA ALA A 284 22.07 -4.97 -52.83
C ALA A 284 21.91 -3.44 -52.74
N GLY A 285 23.00 -2.71 -52.47
CA GLY A 285 23.09 -1.27 -52.69
C GLY A 285 24.14 -0.58 -51.80
N PRO A 286 24.99 0.32 -52.33
CA PRO A 286 26.32 0.58 -51.77
C PRO A 286 26.34 1.55 -50.58
N ALA A 287 27.31 1.33 -49.69
CA ALA A 287 27.56 2.07 -48.46
C ALA A 287 27.85 3.57 -48.68
N PRO A 288 27.42 4.47 -47.77
CA PRO A 288 27.90 5.84 -47.77
C PRO A 288 29.27 5.92 -47.09
N ARG A 289 30.16 6.65 -47.78
CA ARG A 289 31.53 7.03 -47.43
C ARG A 289 31.53 7.82 -46.12
N VAL A 290 32.34 7.39 -45.16
CA VAL A 290 32.67 8.18 -43.96
C VAL A 290 33.96 8.93 -44.25
N ASP A 291 33.86 10.22 -44.55
CA ASP A 291 35.02 11.10 -44.59
C ASP A 291 35.31 11.58 -43.17
N ALA A 292 36.48 11.17 -42.69
CA ALA A 292 37.12 11.66 -41.48
C ALA A 292 37.70 13.06 -41.73
N VAL A 293 37.45 13.99 -40.82
CA VAL A 293 38.32 15.17 -40.63
C VAL A 293 38.74 15.22 -39.16
N LEU A 294 40.04 14.99 -38.98
CA LEU A 294 40.87 15.30 -37.83
C LEU A 294 40.77 16.79 -37.47
N GLN A 295 40.67 17.13 -36.20
CA GLN A 295 41.53 18.18 -35.62
C GLN A 295 41.68 18.03 -34.12
N THR A 296 42.94 18.00 -33.71
CA THR A 296 43.52 17.77 -32.40
C THR A 296 43.81 19.08 -31.67
N ASP A 297 43.82 18.98 -30.33
CA ASP A 297 44.62 19.69 -29.32
C ASP A 297 44.45 21.21 -29.08
N THR A 298 44.18 21.59 -27.83
CA THR A 298 45.11 22.33 -26.93
C THR A 298 44.40 22.74 -25.61
N GLU A 299 44.86 22.20 -24.48
CA GLU A 299 44.70 22.70 -23.08
C GLU A 299 45.84 23.71 -22.75
N PRO A 300 46.02 24.26 -21.53
CA PRO A 300 45.14 24.98 -20.59
C PRO A 300 45.80 26.32 -20.13
N GLN A 301 45.09 27.23 -19.42
CA GLN A 301 45.79 28.22 -18.59
C GLN A 301 44.97 28.78 -17.42
N ALA A 302 45.68 28.92 -16.29
CA ALA A 302 45.24 29.30 -14.96
C ALA A 302 45.32 30.83 -14.70
N ASP A 303 44.88 31.17 -13.48
CA ASP A 303 45.19 32.36 -12.67
C ASP A 303 44.39 33.65 -12.91
N THR A 304 43.65 34.09 -11.87
CA THR A 304 43.95 35.32 -11.07
C THR A 304 42.67 35.91 -10.42
N GLU A 305 42.58 35.84 -9.09
CA GLU A 305 41.79 36.75 -8.23
C GLU A 305 42.39 38.17 -8.25
N PRO A 306 41.60 39.24 -7.98
CA PRO A 306 41.80 39.91 -6.69
C PRO A 306 40.53 40.53 -6.05
N GLN A 307 40.32 40.16 -4.78
CA GLN A 307 40.06 40.95 -3.57
C GLN A 307 39.53 42.42 -3.61
N ALA A 308 38.49 42.61 -2.77
CA ALA A 308 38.08 43.77 -1.94
C ALA A 308 37.66 45.11 -2.58
N ASP A 309 36.43 45.57 -2.25
CA ASP A 309 36.26 46.80 -1.47
C ASP A 309 34.85 46.94 -0.86
N THR A 310 34.78 47.52 0.33
CA THR A 310 33.56 47.89 1.08
C THR A 310 33.18 49.34 0.75
N PRO A 311 31.93 49.79 1.00
CA PRO A 311 31.84 51.01 1.79
C PRO A 311 30.81 50.96 2.93
N GLN A 312 31.22 51.72 3.94
CA GLN A 312 30.74 51.91 5.31
C GLN A 312 29.75 53.09 5.40
N ALA A 313 28.82 53.05 6.37
CA ALA A 313 28.26 54.16 7.16
C ALA A 313 27.02 53.65 7.93
N ASP A 314 27.08 53.29 9.21
CA ASP A 314 27.22 54.13 10.42
C ASP A 314 26.14 55.22 10.55
N THR A 315 25.18 55.02 11.45
CA THR A 315 24.73 56.02 12.45
C THR A 315 24.06 55.28 13.63
N GLU A 316 24.81 55.19 14.72
CA GLU A 316 24.49 54.80 16.10
C GLU A 316 23.69 55.92 16.86
N PRO A 317 23.46 55.94 18.20
CA PRO A 317 23.40 54.90 19.25
C PRO A 317 22.30 55.11 20.36
N ARG A 318 22.31 54.19 21.35
CA ARG A 318 21.99 54.33 22.80
C ARG A 318 20.51 54.44 23.23
N THR A 319 20.04 53.68 24.22
CA THR A 319 20.57 53.65 25.61
C THR A 319 20.49 52.31 26.35
N ASP A 320 21.54 52.06 27.15
CA ASP A 320 21.64 51.31 28.41
C ASP A 320 20.32 51.24 29.23
N THR A 321 20.02 50.25 30.07
CA THR A 321 20.78 49.88 31.29
C THR A 321 20.23 48.57 31.91
N ALA A 322 21.10 47.89 32.65
CA ALA A 322 21.03 46.54 33.24
C ALA A 322 20.03 46.33 34.43
N PRO A 323 19.84 45.08 34.92
CA PRO A 323 18.96 44.66 36.06
C PRO A 323 19.75 44.82 37.40
N PRO A 324 19.47 44.19 38.58
CA PRO A 324 18.49 43.16 39.01
C PRO A 324 17.84 43.41 40.41
N SER A 325 17.03 42.48 40.94
CA SER A 325 17.02 42.11 42.39
C SER A 325 16.08 40.93 42.71
N ASP A 326 16.59 40.04 43.57
CA ASP A 326 16.00 38.84 44.16
C ASP A 326 14.91 39.09 45.23
N GLU A 327 14.05 38.07 45.40
CA GLU A 327 13.45 37.49 46.65
C GLU A 327 12.83 38.38 47.76
N PRO A 328 11.98 37.86 48.68
CA PRO A 328 11.78 36.45 49.09
C PRO A 328 10.35 35.88 48.97
#